data_AF-A0A8K0CU13-F1
#
_entry.id   AF-A0A8K0CU13-F1
#
_cell.length_a   1.000
_cell.length_b   1.000
_cell.length_c   1.000
_cell.angle_alpha   90.00
_cell.angle_beta   90.00
_cell.angle_gamma   90.00
#
_symmetry.space_group_name_H-M   'P 1'
#
loop_
_entity.id
_entity.type
_entity.pdbx_description
1 polymer ?
#
loop_
_entity_poly.entity_id
_entity_poly.type
_entity_poly.pdbx_seq_one_letter_code
_entity_poly.pdbx_strand_id
1 'polypeptide(L)'
;MAITPGKVYDMSLNKYFGDVTLPNHDGIASDVLVFLLAGVTMRWKQIVAYYFTGGSVDGSVFTNIIKEIFEKANVLNLNILGITSDMGPSNQAMWRTWGISAGRHTSY
;
A
#
# COMPACT_ATOMS: atom_id res chain seq x y z
N MET A 1 3.07 -4.60 -7.90
CA MET A 1 4.22 -5.24 -8.58
C MET A 1 3.90 -6.70 -8.74
N ALA A 2 3.88 -7.23 -9.96
CA ALA A 2 3.51 -8.62 -10.21
C ALA A 2 4.57 -9.61 -9.68
N ILE A 3 4.11 -10.72 -9.14
CA ILE A 3 4.89 -11.87 -8.68
C ILE A 3 4.30 -13.14 -9.27
N THR A 4 5.08 -14.23 -9.29
CA THR A 4 4.57 -15.53 -9.73
C THR A 4 3.61 -16.08 -8.68
N PRO A 5 2.32 -16.30 -9.01
CA PRO A 5 1.39 -16.89 -8.06
C PRO A 5 1.80 -18.32 -7.73
N GLY A 6 1.76 -18.67 -6.45
CA GLY A 6 2.11 -20.01 -6.01
C GLY A 6 2.16 -20.13 -4.51
N LYS A 7 1.95 -21.35 -4.01
CA LYS A 7 2.12 -21.66 -2.59
C LYS A 7 3.45 -22.36 -2.37
N VAL A 8 4.22 -21.85 -1.42
CA VAL A 8 5.52 -22.41 -1.04
C VAL A 8 5.46 -22.77 0.44
N TYR A 9 5.85 -24.00 0.75
CA TYR A 9 5.98 -24.43 2.14
C TYR A 9 7.37 -24.08 2.66
N ASP A 10 7.43 -23.32 3.76
CA ASP A 10 8.67 -23.03 4.45
C ASP A 10 8.79 -23.94 5.67
N MET A 11 9.82 -24.80 5.63
CA MET A 11 10.12 -25.75 6.71
C MET A 11 10.59 -25.05 7.99
N SER A 12 11.25 -23.89 7.88
CA SER A 12 11.81 -23.19 9.05
C SER A 12 10.72 -22.56 9.92
N LEU A 13 9.64 -22.11 9.29
CA LEU A 13 8.49 -21.49 9.94
C LEU A 13 7.29 -22.44 10.07
N ASN A 14 7.42 -23.67 9.55
CA ASN A 14 6.37 -24.69 9.53
C ASN A 14 5.04 -24.12 8.99
N LYS A 15 5.13 -23.31 7.91
CA LYS A 15 4.01 -22.51 7.40
C LYS A 15 4.03 -22.43 5.88
N TYR A 16 2.83 -22.34 5.29
CA TYR A 16 2.65 -22.01 3.88
C TYR A 16 2.69 -20.50 3.64
N PHE A 17 3.40 -20.11 2.58
CA PHE A 17 3.43 -18.76 2.01
C PHE A 17 2.74 -18.75 0.65
N GLY A 18 2.33 -17.55 0.21
CA GLY A 18 1.69 -17.34 -1.08
C GLY A 18 0.23 -16.89 -1.01
N ASP A 19 -0.31 -16.74 0.19
CA ASP A 19 -1.64 -16.16 0.40
C ASP A 19 -1.58 -14.62 0.45
N VAL A 20 -2.68 -13.98 0.07
CA VAL A 20 -2.90 -12.53 0.20
C VAL A 20 -2.80 -12.13 1.68
N THR A 21 -2.12 -11.02 1.95
CA THR A 21 -1.96 -10.48 3.31
C THR A 21 -2.60 -9.12 3.49
N LEU A 22 -3.18 -8.55 2.44
CA LEU A 22 -3.90 -7.29 2.51
C LEU A 22 -5.20 -7.46 3.33
N PRO A 23 -5.52 -6.56 4.28
CA PRO A 23 -6.72 -6.68 5.10
C PRO A 23 -7.99 -6.77 4.25
N ASN A 24 -8.95 -7.62 4.65
CA ASN A 24 -10.22 -7.86 3.97
C ASN A 24 -10.11 -8.47 2.55
N HIS A 25 -8.98 -9.10 2.22
CA HIS A 25 -8.78 -9.77 0.95
C HIS A 25 -8.26 -11.19 1.19
N ASP A 26 -8.72 -12.13 0.37
CA ASP A 26 -8.33 -13.54 0.42
C ASP A 26 -7.90 -14.04 -0.96
N GLY A 27 -7.15 -15.14 -0.99
CA GLY A 27 -6.75 -15.84 -2.21
C GLY A 27 -5.24 -15.99 -2.35
N ILE A 28 -4.80 -16.41 -3.53
CA ILE A 28 -3.38 -16.56 -3.87
C ILE A 28 -2.85 -15.20 -4.30
N ALA A 29 -1.71 -14.81 -3.74
CA ALA A 29 -1.05 -13.56 -4.07
C ALA A 29 -0.51 -13.60 -5.51
N SER A 30 -0.87 -12.58 -6.29
CA SER A 30 -0.33 -12.34 -7.65
C SER A 30 0.53 -11.09 -7.71
N ASP A 31 0.38 -10.19 -6.74
CA ASP A 31 0.99 -8.88 -6.74
C ASP A 31 1.47 -8.51 -5.34
N VAL A 32 2.34 -7.51 -5.28
CA VAL A 32 2.83 -6.91 -4.04
C VAL A 32 2.55 -5.41 -4.06
N LEU A 33 1.95 -4.93 -2.98
CA LEU A 33 1.78 -3.54 -2.62
C LEU A 33 2.87 -3.13 -1.64
N VAL A 34 3.56 -2.00 -1.90
CA VAL A 34 4.67 -1.52 -1.08
C VAL A 34 4.46 -0.04 -0.77
N PHE A 35 4.59 0.32 0.50
CA PHE A 35 4.63 1.70 0.97
C PHE A 35 6.05 2.06 1.38
N LEU A 36 6.53 3.20 0.88
CA LEU A 36 7.88 3.67 1.08
C LEU A 36 7.87 5.11 1.59
N LEU A 37 8.66 5.39 2.61
CA LEU A 37 9.00 6.75 3.00
C LEU A 37 10.28 7.18 2.29
N ALA A 38 10.29 8.41 1.81
CA ALA A 38 11.43 9.02 1.15
C ALA A 38 11.73 10.39 1.78
N GLY A 39 13.01 10.68 1.96
CA GLY A 39 13.45 11.99 2.42
C GLY A 39 13.31 13.05 1.32
N VAL A 40 12.72 14.19 1.69
CA VAL A 40 12.53 15.33 0.77
C VAL A 40 13.82 16.18 0.68
N THR A 41 14.42 16.49 1.84
CA THR A 41 15.64 17.31 1.92
C THR A 41 16.92 16.49 1.83
N MET A 42 16.90 15.28 2.36
CA MET A 42 18.03 14.35 2.38
C MET A 42 17.69 13.10 1.58
N ARG A 43 18.66 12.58 0.84
CA ARG A 43 18.47 11.40 0.00
C ARG A 43 18.47 10.11 0.83
N TRP A 44 17.29 9.69 1.26
CA TRP A 44 17.07 8.37 1.84
C TRP A 44 15.71 7.82 1.41
N LYS A 45 15.57 6.50 1.44
CA LYS A 45 14.33 5.80 1.15
C LYS A 45 14.25 4.52 1.98
N GLN A 46 13.08 4.22 2.54
CA GLN A 46 12.87 3.02 3.34
C GLN A 46 11.47 2.47 3.11
N ILE A 47 11.39 1.16 2.88
CA ILE A 47 10.12 0.43 2.85
C ILE A 47 9.59 0.33 4.28
N VAL A 48 8.37 0.79 4.51
CA VAL A 48 7.75 0.83 5.85
C VAL A 48 6.58 -0.13 5.99
N ALA A 49 5.95 -0.51 4.88
CA ALA A 49 4.93 -1.55 4.87
C ALA A 49 4.91 -2.27 3.51
N TYR A 50 4.56 -3.54 3.53
CA TYR A 50 4.33 -4.33 2.33
C TYR A 50 3.18 -5.31 2.55
N TYR A 51 2.43 -5.57 1.50
CA TYR A 51 1.31 -6.51 1.52
C TYR A 51 1.30 -7.30 0.21
N PHE A 52 1.06 -8.60 0.33
CA PHE A 52 0.74 -9.45 -0.80
C PHE A 52 -0.73 -9.24 -1.18
N THR A 53 -1.00 -9.04 -2.47
CA THR A 53 -2.32 -8.73 -3.01
C THR A 53 -2.69 -9.70 -4.13
N GLY A 54 -3.99 -9.87 -4.37
CA GLY A 54 -4.49 -10.51 -5.58
C GLY A 54 -4.60 -9.50 -6.73
N GLY A 55 -5.10 -9.97 -7.87
CA GLY A 55 -5.26 -9.13 -9.07
C GLY A 55 -6.35 -8.05 -8.95
N SER A 56 -7.22 -8.13 -7.94
CA SER A 56 -8.19 -7.09 -7.59
C SER A 56 -7.99 -6.65 -6.14
N VAL A 57 -8.00 -5.34 -5.93
CA VAL A 57 -7.74 -4.72 -4.64
C VAL A 57 -8.70 -3.55 -4.41
N ASP A 58 -9.40 -3.59 -3.27
CA ASP A 58 -10.15 -2.45 -2.76
C ASP A 58 -9.19 -1.37 -2.22
N GLY A 59 -9.12 -0.26 -2.94
CA GLY A 59 -8.30 0.88 -2.57
C GLY A 59 -8.75 1.61 -1.31
N SER A 60 -9.97 1.38 -0.81
CA SER A 60 -10.45 1.98 0.44
C SER A 60 -9.57 1.61 1.64
N VAL A 61 -9.01 0.39 1.63
CA VAL A 61 -8.15 -0.17 2.68
C VAL A 61 -6.82 0.60 2.78
N PHE A 62 -6.33 1.18 1.69
CA PHE A 62 -5.06 1.92 1.67
C PHE A 62 -5.11 3.13 2.60
N THR A 63 -6.27 3.75 2.73
CA THR A 63 -6.50 4.90 3.61
C THR A 63 -6.14 4.59 5.06
N ASN A 64 -6.54 3.42 5.57
CA ASN A 64 -6.28 3.02 6.95
C ASN A 64 -4.80 2.69 7.15
N ILE A 65 -4.18 2.01 6.18
CA ILE A 65 -2.74 1.71 6.20
C ILE A 65 -1.92 3.01 6.24
N ILE A 66 -2.29 3.99 5.41
CA ILE A 66 -1.57 5.27 5.39
C ILE A 66 -1.76 6.03 6.69
N LYS A 67 -2.96 6.06 7.28
CA LYS A 67 -3.18 6.65 8.60
C LYS A 67 -2.28 6.04 9.67
N GLU A 68 -2.15 4.71 9.69
CA GLU A 68 -1.25 4.02 10.62
C GLU A 68 0.23 4.38 10.37
N ILE A 69 0.65 4.48 9.10
CA ILE A 69 2.00 4.95 8.75
C ILE A 69 2.23 6.38 9.25
N PHE A 70 1.24 7.27 9.12
CA PHE A 70 1.30 8.64 9.63
C PHE A 70 1.48 8.67 11.14
N GLU A 71 0.69 7.90 11.89
CA GLU A 71 0.79 7.81 13.35
C GLU A 71 2.19 7.34 13.77
N LYS A 72 2.70 6.27 13.15
CA LYS A 72 4.04 5.74 13.43
C LYS A 72 5.15 6.70 13.04
N ALA A 73 5.02 7.40 11.90
CA ALA A 73 5.98 8.40 11.46
C ALA A 73 6.06 9.59 12.43
N ASN A 74 4.90 10.07 12.92
CA ASN A 74 4.83 11.16 13.87
C ASN A 74 5.51 10.82 15.21
N VAL A 75 5.36 9.59 15.72
CA VAL A 75 6.06 9.13 16.93
C VAL A 75 7.59 9.18 16.75
N LEU A 76 8.08 8.98 15.54
CA LEU A 76 9.50 9.06 15.18
C LEU A 76 9.96 10.49 14.82
N ASN A 77 9.10 11.50 15.00
CA ASN A 77 9.32 12.89 14.57
C ASN A 77 9.59 13.04 13.06
N LEU A 78 9.03 12.15 12.24
CA LEU A 78 9.06 12.27 10.79
C LEU A 78 7.80 13.00 10.32
N ASN A 79 7.97 14.23 9.83
CA ASN A 79 6.88 15.00 9.25
C ASN A 79 6.61 14.57 7.80
N ILE A 80 5.41 14.06 7.52
CA ILE A 80 5.01 13.67 6.18
C ILE A 80 4.45 14.90 5.44
N LEU A 81 5.18 15.37 4.43
CA LEU A 81 4.83 16.56 3.66
C LEU A 81 3.88 16.29 2.48
N GLY A 82 3.83 15.04 2.00
CA GLY A 82 3.01 14.68 0.86
C GLY A 82 3.00 13.18 0.60
N ILE A 83 2.01 12.74 -0.18
CA ILE A 83 1.82 11.35 -0.59
C ILE A 83 1.81 11.33 -2.11
N THR A 84 2.53 10.38 -2.70
CA THR A 84 2.56 10.17 -4.15
C THR A 84 2.06 8.76 -4.48
N SER A 85 1.27 8.64 -5.54
CA SER A 85 0.75 7.37 -6.05
C SER A 85 0.72 7.41 -7.57
N ASP A 86 0.59 6.25 -8.22
CA ASP A 86 0.21 6.20 -9.63
C ASP A 86 -1.29 6.53 -9.83
N MET A 87 -1.75 6.47 -11.08
CA MET A 87 -3.15 6.72 -11.46
C MET A 87 -4.01 5.44 -11.53
N GLY A 88 -3.57 4.34 -10.93
CA GLY A 88 -4.30 3.07 -10.92
C GLY A 88 -5.67 3.18 -10.22
N PRO A 89 -6.67 2.37 -10.61
CA PRO A 89 -8.03 2.45 -10.07
C PRO A 89 -8.11 2.39 -8.54
N SER A 90 -7.32 1.52 -7.90
CA SER A 90 -7.28 1.39 -6.44
C SER A 90 -6.72 2.65 -5.77
N ASN A 91 -5.68 3.26 -6.33
CA ASN A 91 -5.15 4.54 -5.83
C ASN A 91 -6.17 5.67 -6.01
N GLN A 92 -6.89 5.71 -7.12
CA GLN A 92 -7.98 6.67 -7.29
C GLN A 92 -9.11 6.46 -6.26
N ALA A 93 -9.46 5.22 -5.94
CA ALA A 93 -10.46 4.91 -4.92
C ALA A 93 -10.03 5.37 -3.51
N MET A 94 -8.75 5.20 -3.17
CA MET A 94 -8.15 5.75 -1.95
C MET A 94 -8.31 7.28 -1.91
N TRP A 95 -7.93 8.00 -2.97
CA TRP A 95 -8.08 9.45 -3.03
C TRP A 95 -9.53 9.92 -2.89
N ARG A 96 -10.49 9.23 -3.52
CA ARG A 96 -11.93 9.50 -3.35
C ARG A 96 -12.38 9.33 -1.90
N THR A 97 -11.81 8.38 -1.16
CA THR A 97 -12.08 8.19 0.28
C THR A 97 -11.64 9.41 1.10
N TRP A 98 -10.62 10.14 0.66
CA TRP A 98 -10.20 11.43 1.21
C TRP A 98 -10.90 12.65 0.59
N GLY A 99 -11.94 12.44 -0.22
CA GLY A 99 -12.64 13.53 -0.91
C GLY A 99 -11.84 14.17 -2.03
N ILE A 100 -10.72 13.58 -2.44
CA ILE A 100 -9.89 14.05 -3.55
C ILE A 100 -10.34 13.34 -4.82
N SER A 101 -10.92 14.09 -5.74
CA SER A 101 -11.32 13.59 -7.05
C SER A 101 -10.65 14.39 -8.15
N ALA A 102 -10.05 13.71 -9.12
CA ALA A 102 -9.60 14.32 -10.37
C ALA A 102 -10.63 14.02 -11.46
N GLY A 103 -11.33 15.04 -11.95
CA GLY A 103 -12.24 14.95 -13.07
C GLY A 103 -12.00 16.07 -14.08
N ARG A 104 -12.47 15.90 -15.32
CA ARG A 104 -12.38 16.94 -16.37
C ARG A 104 -13.08 18.25 -16.01
N HIS A 105 -13.96 18.24 -15.00
CA HIS A 105 -14.81 19.36 -14.58
C HIS A 105 -14.70 19.69 -13.08
N THR A 106 -13.70 19.20 -12.36
CA THR A 106 -13.48 19.61 -10.96
C THR A 106 -12.77 20.96 -10.95
N SER A 107 -13.53 22.03 -10.69
CA SER A 107 -13.01 23.38 -10.43
C SER A 107 -12.38 23.43 -9.03
N TYR A 108 -11.19 24.00 -8.93
CA TYR A 108 -10.51 24.36 -7.69
C TYR A 108 -11.23 25.50 -6.95
#